data_AF-A0A8K0TBK1-F1
#
_entry.id   AF-A0A8K0TBK1-F1
#
_cell.length_a   1.000
_cell.length_b   1.000
_cell.length_c   1.000
_cell.angle_alpha   90.00
_cell.angle_beta   90.00
_cell.angle_gamma   90.00
#
_symmetry.space_group_name_H-M   'P 1'
#
loop_
_entity.id
_entity.type
_entity.pdbx_description
1 polymer ?
#
loop_
_entity_poly.entity_id
_entity_poly.type
_entity_poly.pdbx_seq_one_letter_code
_entity_poly.pdbx_strand_id
1 'polypeptide(L)'
;MSYQESLDKATGAARVPSEFLDEQEQAAPPLNIDQCWQWLQAVGFPQDAATWQRIKTKWIAFLSATSKAPDNVLAPDKKLIRFEDDTDSERFRNDRDFRLKVRWAVTGSPDCDNGSSLTILESKTERWPHRARVFLNKHDPLRHGEALETLAPIWELARRQRAMSMWTTMVSFAQYCHGDNALEGLGLKLDEEAEDDLFDISHDLLRFRLRLRQAGSGLTDTWHSLHRMFSTAMRQPQATARNNLILWWMGIHVMSAALGPGQDDYITRGRFRENPIPMDLDLRGRAAAMTYYAKVITLDDALHEMAGAENVLVKEIQDDLNSPDLSWVDVEGGRRPVADSHAGACSGEAWAAMLRILDGAVTDVFAKEKGTAMARIVELEGLWAGQE
;
A
#
# COMPACT_ATOMS: atom_id res chain seq x y z
N MET A 1 -13.61 -22.13 -24.80
CA MET A 1 -12.51 -22.39 -23.86
C MET A 1 -13.16 -22.64 -22.51
N SER A 2 -12.83 -23.74 -21.83
CA SER A 2 -13.31 -24.00 -20.47
C SER A 2 -12.63 -23.05 -19.48
N TYR A 3 -13.23 -22.84 -18.30
CA TYR A 3 -12.60 -22.02 -17.25
C TYR A 3 -11.19 -22.51 -16.90
N GLN A 4 -11.00 -23.82 -16.83
CA GLN A 4 -9.69 -24.41 -16.53
C GLN A 4 -8.68 -24.16 -17.66
N GLU A 5 -9.08 -24.29 -18.92
CA GLU A 5 -8.20 -23.97 -20.06
C GLU A 5 -7.79 -22.49 -20.08
N SER A 6 -8.73 -21.59 -19.79
CA SER A 6 -8.45 -20.15 -19.67
C SER A 6 -7.50 -19.85 -18.51
N LEU A 7 -7.70 -20.52 -17.37
CA LEU A 7 -6.84 -20.39 -16.21
C LEU A 7 -5.43 -20.88 -16.52
N ASP A 8 -5.28 -22.09 -17.07
CA ASP A 8 -3.98 -22.69 -17.43
C ASP A 8 -3.20 -21.81 -18.45
N LYS A 9 -3.92 -21.17 -19.37
CA LYS A 9 -3.34 -20.21 -20.32
C LYS A 9 -2.85 -18.93 -19.63
N ALA A 10 -3.61 -18.42 -18.66
CA ALA A 10 -3.28 -17.22 -17.89
C ALA A 10 -2.16 -17.47 -16.87
N THR A 11 -2.00 -18.71 -16.41
CA THR A 11 -1.06 -19.12 -15.36
C THR A 11 0.14 -19.96 -15.85
N GLY A 12 0.28 -20.10 -17.17
CA GLY A 12 1.16 -21.10 -17.82
C GLY A 12 2.63 -21.16 -17.37
N ALA A 13 3.22 -22.34 -17.55
CA ALA A 13 4.50 -22.79 -16.96
C ALA A 13 5.80 -22.15 -17.52
N ALA A 14 5.75 -21.32 -18.57
CA ALA A 14 6.94 -20.70 -19.17
C ALA A 14 7.03 -19.23 -18.76
N ARG A 15 8.23 -18.79 -18.33
CA ARG A 15 8.65 -17.40 -18.00
C ARG A 15 7.61 -16.37 -18.41
N VAL A 16 6.67 -16.13 -17.51
CA VAL A 16 5.63 -15.14 -17.72
C VAL A 16 6.27 -13.78 -17.45
N PRO A 17 6.14 -12.79 -18.35
CA PRO A 17 6.53 -11.42 -18.02
C PRO A 17 5.68 -10.98 -16.83
N SER A 18 6.30 -10.76 -15.67
CA SER A 18 5.67 -9.95 -14.65
C SER A 18 5.73 -8.49 -15.08
N GLU A 19 5.06 -7.60 -14.36
CA GLU A 19 5.24 -6.16 -14.58
C GLU A 19 6.66 -5.69 -14.17
N PHE A 20 7.45 -6.53 -13.50
CA PHE A 20 8.76 -6.24 -12.95
C PHE A 20 9.84 -7.08 -13.63
N LEU A 21 10.55 -6.50 -14.60
CA LEU A 21 11.51 -7.22 -15.44
C LEU A 21 12.71 -7.82 -14.68
N ASP A 22 12.96 -7.36 -13.44
CA ASP A 22 14.07 -7.74 -12.56
C ASP A 22 13.67 -8.72 -11.44
N GLU A 23 12.46 -9.25 -11.49
CA GLU A 23 11.88 -10.08 -10.43
C GLU A 23 12.48 -11.48 -10.32
N GLN A 24 12.69 -11.97 -9.10
CA GLN A 24 13.14 -13.34 -8.85
C GLN A 24 11.97 -14.33 -8.87
N GLU A 25 12.20 -15.54 -9.41
CA GLU A 25 11.13 -16.51 -9.68
C GLU A 25 10.44 -17.10 -8.42
N GLN A 26 11.04 -16.95 -7.24
CA GLN A 26 10.51 -17.48 -5.97
C GLN A 26 10.91 -16.58 -4.79
N ALA A 27 9.92 -16.08 -4.05
CA ALA A 27 10.08 -15.61 -2.69
C ALA A 27 10.49 -16.76 -1.75
N ALA A 28 11.17 -16.41 -0.65
CA ALA A 28 11.50 -17.35 0.41
C ALA A 28 10.25 -18.13 0.91
N PRO A 29 10.41 -19.39 1.36
CA PRO A 29 9.31 -20.15 1.93
C PRO A 29 8.67 -19.42 3.12
N PRO A 30 7.37 -19.63 3.39
CA PRO A 30 6.68 -18.88 4.43
C PRO A 30 7.24 -19.31 5.79
N LEU A 31 7.49 -18.35 6.67
CA LEU A 31 7.80 -18.64 8.07
C LEU A 31 6.59 -19.31 8.74
N ASN A 32 6.89 -20.28 9.61
CA ASN A 32 6.01 -21.06 10.48
C ASN A 32 4.48 -20.92 10.23
N ILE A 33 3.90 -21.93 9.56
CA ILE A 33 2.47 -22.01 9.22
C ILE A 33 1.55 -21.85 10.45
N ASP A 34 1.93 -22.41 11.60
CA ASP A 34 1.11 -22.33 12.82
C ASP A 34 1.00 -20.89 13.33
N GLN A 35 2.09 -20.11 13.24
CA GLN A 35 2.06 -18.69 13.58
C GLN A 35 1.15 -17.89 12.64
N CYS A 36 1.13 -18.24 11.35
CA CYS A 36 0.23 -17.60 10.38
C CYS A 36 -1.25 -17.84 10.77
N TRP A 37 -1.62 -19.07 11.11
CA TRP A 37 -2.98 -19.39 11.55
C TRP A 37 -3.37 -18.69 12.85
N GLN A 38 -2.47 -18.67 13.84
CA GLN A 38 -2.69 -17.96 15.11
C GLN A 38 -2.92 -16.47 14.87
N TRP A 39 -2.12 -15.84 14.00
CA TRP A 39 -2.28 -14.44 13.67
C TRP A 39 -3.60 -14.17 12.93
N LEU A 40 -3.97 -15.00 11.94
CA LEU A 40 -5.25 -14.90 11.23
C LEU A 40 -6.46 -14.97 12.19
N GLN A 41 -6.38 -15.84 13.20
CA GLN A 41 -7.40 -15.92 14.25
C GLN A 41 -7.43 -14.65 15.11
N ALA A 42 -6.26 -14.16 15.53
CA ALA A 42 -6.14 -12.99 16.40
C ALA A 42 -6.67 -11.70 15.75
N VAL A 43 -6.48 -11.53 14.43
CA VAL A 43 -7.01 -10.37 13.69
C VAL A 43 -8.44 -10.55 13.19
N GLY A 44 -9.05 -11.72 13.43
CA GLY A 44 -10.43 -12.01 13.01
C GLY A 44 -10.61 -12.16 11.49
N PHE A 45 -9.60 -12.67 10.77
CA PHE A 45 -9.72 -12.95 9.34
C PHE A 45 -10.63 -14.17 9.11
N PRO A 46 -11.55 -14.14 8.12
CA PRO A 46 -12.42 -15.28 7.84
C PRO A 46 -11.63 -16.48 7.31
N GLN A 47 -11.74 -17.62 8.00
CA GLN A 47 -11.01 -18.85 7.65
C GLN A 47 -11.90 -19.91 7.00
N ASP A 48 -13.17 -19.57 6.71
CA ASP A 48 -14.06 -20.51 6.04
C ASP A 48 -13.70 -20.66 4.56
N ALA A 49 -13.76 -21.91 4.08
CA ALA A 49 -13.37 -22.25 2.72
C ALA A 49 -14.21 -21.52 1.65
N ALA A 50 -15.46 -21.17 1.96
CA ALA A 50 -16.35 -20.51 1.01
C ALA A 50 -15.96 -19.05 0.79
N THR A 51 -15.62 -18.31 1.85
CA THR A 51 -15.09 -16.95 1.75
C THR A 51 -13.75 -16.95 1.03
N TRP A 52 -12.83 -17.87 1.39
CA TRP A 52 -11.55 -17.97 0.70
C TRP A 52 -11.70 -18.27 -0.80
N GLN A 53 -12.61 -19.18 -1.18
CA GLN A 53 -12.87 -19.46 -2.58
C GLN A 53 -13.42 -18.24 -3.33
N ARG A 54 -14.25 -17.41 -2.68
CA ARG A 54 -14.74 -16.15 -3.27
C ARG A 54 -13.60 -15.15 -3.47
N ILE A 55 -12.70 -15.02 -2.48
CA ILE A 55 -11.50 -14.17 -2.59
C ILE A 55 -10.64 -14.62 -3.78
N LYS A 56 -10.30 -15.90 -3.87
CA LYS A 56 -9.52 -16.45 -5.00
C LYS A 56 -10.19 -16.16 -6.34
N THR A 57 -11.49 -16.42 -6.45
CA THR A 57 -12.24 -16.21 -7.69
C THR A 57 -12.25 -14.74 -8.10
N LYS A 58 -12.46 -13.83 -7.14
CA LYS A 58 -12.44 -12.38 -7.39
C LYS A 58 -11.05 -11.87 -7.74
N TRP A 59 -10.02 -12.40 -7.11
CA TRP A 59 -8.64 -12.08 -7.44
C TRP A 59 -8.29 -12.47 -8.88
N ILE A 60 -8.62 -13.71 -9.30
CA ILE A 60 -8.42 -14.16 -10.68
C ILE A 60 -9.20 -13.27 -11.67
N ALA A 61 -10.44 -12.91 -11.35
CA ALA A 61 -11.24 -12.02 -12.18
C ALA A 61 -10.63 -10.62 -12.28
N PHE A 62 -10.14 -10.06 -11.17
CA PHE A 62 -9.45 -8.77 -11.13
C PHE A 62 -8.18 -8.78 -11.98
N LEU A 63 -7.34 -9.81 -11.83
CA LEU A 63 -6.11 -9.95 -12.60
C LEU A 63 -6.39 -10.08 -14.09
N SER A 64 -7.38 -10.90 -14.47
CA SER A 64 -7.80 -11.02 -15.88
C SER A 64 -8.30 -9.68 -16.42
N ALA A 65 -9.22 -9.02 -15.70
CA ALA A 65 -9.87 -7.79 -16.13
C ALA A 65 -8.90 -6.60 -16.29
N THR A 66 -7.81 -6.59 -15.53
CA THR A 66 -6.83 -5.49 -15.56
C THR A 66 -5.58 -5.77 -16.40
N SER A 67 -5.50 -6.95 -17.04
CA SER A 67 -4.37 -7.32 -17.89
C SER A 67 -4.43 -6.69 -19.31
N LYS A 68 -3.33 -6.76 -20.04
CA LYS A 68 -3.25 -6.38 -21.47
C LYS A 68 -3.99 -7.33 -22.40
N ALA A 69 -4.17 -8.59 -21.97
CA ALA A 69 -4.85 -9.64 -22.74
C ALA A 69 -5.96 -10.28 -21.88
N PRO A 70 -7.05 -9.53 -21.59
CA PRO A 70 -8.11 -9.98 -20.70
C PRO A 70 -8.86 -11.20 -21.25
N ASP A 71 -9.38 -12.03 -20.35
CA ASP A 71 -10.19 -13.21 -20.66
C ASP A 71 -11.57 -13.09 -19.97
N ASN A 72 -12.63 -13.05 -20.78
CA ASN A 72 -14.01 -12.92 -20.32
C ASN A 72 -14.55 -14.17 -19.63
N VAL A 73 -13.94 -15.34 -19.85
CA VAL A 73 -14.26 -16.58 -19.12
C VAL A 73 -13.78 -16.46 -17.66
N LEU A 74 -12.62 -15.83 -17.43
CA LEU A 74 -12.06 -15.61 -16.09
C LEU A 74 -12.69 -14.39 -15.38
N ALA A 75 -13.11 -13.38 -16.14
CA ALA A 75 -13.73 -12.17 -15.62
C ALA A 75 -15.08 -11.88 -16.28
N PRO A 76 -16.12 -12.72 -16.05
CA PRO A 76 -17.43 -12.51 -16.65
C PRO A 76 -18.06 -11.20 -16.16
N ASP A 77 -18.87 -10.56 -17.01
CA ASP A 77 -19.51 -9.28 -16.68
C ASP A 77 -20.56 -9.45 -15.57
N LYS A 78 -20.35 -8.73 -14.45
CA LYS A 78 -21.23 -8.72 -13.28
C LYS A 78 -21.36 -7.32 -12.64
N LYS A 79 -20.80 -6.28 -13.26
CA LYS A 79 -20.78 -4.93 -12.65
C LYS A 79 -22.14 -4.27 -12.86
N LEU A 80 -22.74 -3.77 -11.78
CA LEU A 80 -24.14 -3.30 -11.73
C LEU A 80 -24.38 -1.94 -12.42
N ILE A 81 -23.33 -1.16 -12.72
CA ILE A 81 -23.44 0.18 -13.28
C ILE A 81 -23.01 0.17 -14.75
N ARG A 82 -23.97 0.41 -15.64
CA ARG A 82 -23.77 0.59 -17.09
C ARG A 82 -23.71 2.07 -17.44
N PHE A 83 -22.72 2.46 -18.23
CA PHE A 83 -22.88 3.54 -19.19
C PHE A 83 -23.13 2.86 -20.54
N GLU A 84 -24.14 3.32 -21.27
CA GLU A 84 -24.71 2.62 -22.44
C GLU A 84 -23.69 2.32 -23.54
N ASP A 85 -23.90 1.16 -24.16
CA ASP A 85 -23.28 0.63 -25.38
C ASP A 85 -21.76 0.73 -25.52
N ASP A 86 -21.00 -0.23 -24.97
CA ASP A 86 -20.00 -0.92 -25.79
C ASP A 86 -19.41 -2.19 -25.15
N THR A 87 -18.96 -3.08 -26.05
CA THR A 87 -18.40 -4.44 -25.87
C THR A 87 -17.51 -4.69 -24.63
N ASP A 88 -17.34 -5.96 -24.22
CA ASP A 88 -16.39 -6.44 -23.18
C ASP A 88 -15.00 -5.73 -23.23
N SER A 89 -14.58 -5.31 -24.42
CA SER A 89 -13.34 -4.56 -24.67
C SER A 89 -13.28 -3.19 -23.98
N GLU A 90 -14.38 -2.43 -23.92
CA GLU A 90 -14.40 -1.14 -23.23
C GLU A 90 -14.35 -1.33 -21.71
N ARG A 91 -15.10 -2.28 -21.17
CA ARG A 91 -15.04 -2.64 -19.74
C ARG A 91 -13.62 -2.95 -19.29
N PHE A 92 -12.93 -3.88 -19.96
CA PHE A 92 -11.56 -4.24 -19.57
C PHE A 92 -10.57 -3.10 -19.76
N ARG A 93 -10.78 -2.24 -20.76
CA ARG A 93 -10.01 -1.00 -20.90
C ARG A 93 -10.21 -0.09 -19.69
N ASN A 94 -11.44 0.04 -19.21
CA ASN A 94 -11.79 0.85 -18.04
C ASN A 94 -11.16 0.30 -16.76
N ASP A 95 -11.23 -1.03 -16.55
CA ASP A 95 -10.66 -1.69 -15.38
C ASP A 95 -9.13 -1.52 -15.33
N ARG A 96 -8.47 -1.69 -16.48
CA ARG A 96 -7.02 -1.47 -16.60
C ARG A 96 -6.65 0.02 -16.41
N ASP A 97 -7.38 0.93 -17.05
CA ASP A 97 -7.17 2.38 -16.94
C ASP A 97 -7.32 2.85 -15.48
N PHE A 98 -8.33 2.33 -14.78
CA PHE A 98 -8.53 2.59 -13.35
C PHE A 98 -7.31 2.17 -12.52
N ARG A 99 -6.86 0.90 -12.64
CA ARG A 99 -5.68 0.38 -11.93
C ARG A 99 -4.44 1.24 -12.20
N LEU A 100 -4.21 1.62 -13.46
CA LEU A 100 -3.08 2.46 -13.84
C LEU A 100 -3.14 3.84 -13.18
N LYS A 101 -4.32 4.46 -13.09
CA LYS A 101 -4.45 5.77 -12.47
C LYS A 101 -4.36 5.74 -10.95
N VAL A 102 -4.86 4.69 -10.28
CA VAL A 102 -4.59 4.47 -8.85
C VAL A 102 -3.09 4.37 -8.63
N ARG A 103 -2.38 3.57 -9.46
CA ARG A 103 -0.92 3.48 -9.41
C ARG A 103 -0.29 4.87 -9.57
N TRP A 104 -0.66 5.65 -10.58
CA TRP A 104 -0.11 6.99 -10.78
C TRP A 104 -0.42 7.97 -9.64
N ALA A 105 -1.61 7.92 -9.04
CA ALA A 105 -1.94 8.75 -7.89
C ALA A 105 -1.02 8.43 -6.70
N VAL A 106 -0.79 7.14 -6.43
CA VAL A 106 0.07 6.68 -5.33
C VAL A 106 1.55 6.89 -5.61
N THR A 107 2.04 6.53 -6.79
CA THR A 107 3.49 6.55 -7.11
C THR A 107 3.96 7.86 -7.73
N GLY A 108 3.04 8.75 -8.08
CA GLY A 108 3.32 9.92 -8.93
C GLY A 108 3.19 9.58 -10.42
N SER A 109 2.82 10.59 -11.20
CA SER A 109 2.76 10.51 -12.66
C SER A 109 3.97 11.22 -13.26
N PRO A 110 4.58 10.69 -14.34
CA PRO A 110 5.62 11.41 -15.09
C PRO A 110 5.13 12.76 -15.64
N ASP A 111 3.83 12.84 -15.95
CA ASP A 111 3.21 13.99 -16.62
C ASP A 111 2.48 14.93 -15.66
N CYS A 112 2.40 14.60 -14.37
CA CYS A 112 1.71 15.42 -13.39
C CYS A 112 2.59 15.58 -12.15
N ASP A 113 3.05 16.80 -11.95
CA ASP A 113 3.74 17.23 -10.74
C ASP A 113 2.70 17.36 -9.62
N ASN A 114 2.22 16.22 -9.11
CA ASN A 114 1.09 16.17 -8.19
C ASN A 114 1.48 16.54 -6.75
N GLY A 115 2.74 16.92 -6.49
CA GLY A 115 3.25 17.49 -5.24
C GLY A 115 3.16 16.61 -3.98
N SER A 116 2.43 15.50 -4.05
CA SER A 116 1.88 14.82 -2.88
C SER A 116 1.90 13.29 -2.95
N SER A 117 2.35 12.63 -4.03
CA SER A 117 2.40 11.15 -4.08
C SER A 117 3.32 10.50 -3.02
N LEU A 118 3.20 9.18 -2.76
CA LEU A 118 4.11 8.44 -1.87
C LEU A 118 5.58 8.61 -2.28
N THR A 119 5.88 8.71 -3.58
CA THR A 119 7.26 8.93 -4.06
C THR A 119 7.79 10.27 -3.57
N ILE A 120 6.95 11.30 -3.59
CA ILE A 120 7.31 12.64 -3.13
C ILE A 120 7.41 12.65 -1.59
N LEU A 121 6.47 12.03 -0.88
CA LEU A 121 6.50 11.92 0.58
C LEU A 121 7.75 11.17 1.08
N GLU A 122 8.14 10.14 0.36
CA GLU A 122 9.35 9.38 0.63
C GLU A 122 10.61 10.24 0.43
N SER A 123 10.72 10.99 -0.67
CA SER A 123 11.81 11.95 -0.84
C SER A 123 11.82 13.03 0.24
N LYS A 124 10.64 13.52 0.66
CA LYS A 124 10.51 14.45 1.78
C LYS A 124 10.94 13.82 3.11
N THR A 125 10.87 12.50 3.26
CA THR A 125 11.32 11.81 4.48
C THR A 125 12.82 11.98 4.72
N GLU A 126 13.65 12.09 3.67
CA GLU A 126 15.10 12.35 3.82
C GLU A 126 15.41 13.71 4.45
N ARG A 127 14.46 14.66 4.41
CA ARG A 127 14.59 15.98 5.04
C ARG A 127 14.45 15.93 6.56
N TRP A 128 13.86 14.86 7.07
CA TRP A 128 13.64 14.73 8.50
C TRP A 128 14.95 14.41 9.23
N PRO A 129 15.27 15.15 10.32
CA PRO A 129 16.44 14.86 11.13
C PRO A 129 16.47 13.42 11.61
N HIS A 130 17.69 12.86 11.75
CA HIS A 130 17.91 11.50 12.22
C HIS A 130 17.10 11.18 13.48
N ARG A 131 17.08 12.10 14.45
CA ARG A 131 16.32 11.94 15.70
C ARG A 131 14.82 11.72 15.47
N ALA A 132 14.19 12.49 14.58
CA ALA A 132 12.78 12.29 14.23
C ALA A 132 12.56 10.95 13.53
N ARG A 133 13.48 10.54 12.65
CA ARG A 133 13.40 9.24 11.97
C ARG A 133 13.58 8.04 12.91
N VAL A 134 14.28 8.19 14.02
CA VAL A 134 14.35 7.16 15.09
C VAL A 134 13.00 6.98 15.77
N PHE A 135 12.22 8.05 15.98
CA PHE A 135 10.90 7.95 16.61
C PHE A 135 9.95 7.02 15.86
N LEU A 136 10.01 7.00 14.52
CA LEU A 136 9.17 6.14 13.69
C LEU A 136 9.34 4.64 13.97
N ASN A 137 10.49 4.23 14.51
CA ASN A 137 10.79 2.85 14.85
C ASN A 137 10.61 2.55 16.35
N LYS A 138 10.07 3.49 17.15
CA LYS A 138 9.89 3.32 18.60
C LYS A 138 9.10 2.06 18.97
N HIS A 139 8.06 1.72 18.20
CA HIS A 139 7.23 0.54 18.41
C HIS A 139 7.61 -0.65 17.51
N ASP A 140 8.63 -0.52 16.67
CA ASP A 140 9.12 -1.59 15.81
C ASP A 140 10.15 -2.42 16.60
N PRO A 141 9.85 -3.67 16.98
CA PRO A 141 10.76 -4.48 17.79
C PRO A 141 12.04 -4.86 17.04
N LEU A 142 12.04 -4.80 15.71
CA LEU A 142 13.18 -5.21 14.88
C LEU A 142 14.15 -4.06 14.62
N ARG A 143 13.65 -2.83 14.67
CA ARG A 143 14.39 -1.62 14.29
C ARG A 143 14.43 -0.59 15.42
N HIS A 144 14.13 -1.00 16.65
CA HIS A 144 14.03 -0.10 17.79
C HIS A 144 15.36 0.65 18.02
N GLY A 145 15.30 1.98 18.00
CA GLY A 145 16.47 2.84 18.16
C GLY A 145 17.24 3.14 16.86
N GLU A 146 16.90 2.48 15.76
CA GLU A 146 17.44 2.78 14.43
C GLU A 146 16.61 3.88 13.75
N ALA A 147 17.25 4.74 12.96
CA ALA A 147 16.52 5.69 12.13
C ALA A 147 15.86 4.98 10.94
N LEU A 148 14.67 5.43 10.55
CA LEU A 148 14.09 5.02 9.27
C LEU A 148 15.03 5.37 8.11
N GLU A 149 15.54 4.35 7.43
CA GLU A 149 16.25 4.49 6.17
C GLU A 149 15.25 4.55 5.02
N THR A 150 15.29 5.62 4.22
CA THR A 150 14.33 5.78 3.12
C THR A 150 14.71 4.93 1.90
N LEU A 151 13.76 4.68 1.00
CA LEU A 151 14.01 4.15 -0.35
C LEU A 151 13.96 5.26 -1.42
N ALA A 152 14.05 6.53 -1.01
CA ALA A 152 14.06 7.70 -1.90
C ALA A 152 15.17 7.74 -2.96
N PRO A 153 16.37 7.18 -2.73
CA PRO A 153 17.43 7.23 -3.74
C PRO A 153 17.08 6.46 -5.03
N ILE A 154 17.53 6.95 -6.19
CA ILE A 154 17.18 6.38 -7.51
C ILE A 154 17.62 4.92 -7.66
N TRP A 155 18.75 4.54 -7.04
CA TRP A 155 19.22 3.15 -7.04
C TRP A 155 18.35 2.19 -6.21
N GLU A 156 17.44 2.72 -5.39
CA GLU A 156 16.42 1.95 -4.64
C GLU A 156 15.06 1.89 -5.37
N LEU A 157 14.94 2.46 -6.58
CA LEU A 157 13.68 2.57 -7.32
C LEU A 157 12.94 1.23 -7.45
N ALA A 158 13.67 0.15 -7.72
CA ALA A 158 13.06 -1.17 -7.88
C ALA A 158 12.49 -1.70 -6.55
N ARG A 159 13.14 -1.44 -5.41
CA ARG A 159 12.62 -1.80 -4.08
C ARG A 159 11.42 -0.93 -3.70
N ARG A 160 11.48 0.36 -4.03
CA ARG A 160 10.40 1.33 -3.87
C ARG A 160 9.12 0.89 -4.57
N GLN A 161 9.22 0.61 -5.87
CA GLN A 161 8.08 0.20 -6.70
C GLN A 161 7.43 -1.10 -6.19
N ARG A 162 8.25 -2.08 -5.77
CA ARG A 162 7.77 -3.31 -5.13
C ARG A 162 7.03 -3.03 -3.82
N ALA A 163 7.56 -2.15 -2.98
CA ALA A 163 6.92 -1.83 -1.71
C ALA A 163 5.60 -1.04 -1.89
N MET A 164 5.55 -0.08 -2.82
CA MET A 164 4.33 0.68 -3.14
C MET A 164 3.25 -0.18 -3.79
N SER A 165 3.62 -1.29 -4.44
CA SER A 165 2.66 -2.16 -5.11
C SER A 165 1.69 -2.82 -4.12
N MET A 166 2.10 -3.01 -2.86
CA MET A 166 1.23 -3.50 -1.79
C MET A 166 0.05 -2.58 -1.55
N TRP A 167 0.28 -1.26 -1.57
CA TRP A 167 -0.74 -0.23 -1.38
C TRP A 167 -1.60 -0.03 -2.62
N THR A 168 -0.97 0.07 -3.80
CA THR A 168 -1.71 0.28 -5.05
C THR A 168 -2.60 -0.91 -5.40
N THR A 169 -2.13 -2.14 -5.17
CA THR A 169 -2.92 -3.35 -5.41
C THR A 169 -4.07 -3.46 -4.42
N MET A 170 -3.82 -3.17 -3.14
CA MET A 170 -4.85 -3.19 -2.10
C MET A 170 -6.06 -2.35 -2.51
N VAL A 171 -5.83 -1.09 -2.88
CA VAL A 171 -6.91 -0.18 -3.27
C VAL A 171 -7.53 -0.58 -4.60
N SER A 172 -6.72 -0.95 -5.59
CA SER A 172 -7.24 -1.37 -6.91
C SER A 172 -8.15 -2.59 -6.79
N PHE A 173 -7.77 -3.57 -5.94
CA PHE A 173 -8.56 -4.77 -5.71
C PHE A 173 -9.81 -4.47 -4.88
N ALA A 174 -9.68 -3.67 -3.81
CA ALA A 174 -10.82 -3.23 -3.01
C ALA A 174 -11.86 -2.50 -3.87
N GLN A 175 -11.42 -1.56 -4.72
CA GLN A 175 -12.35 -0.86 -5.61
C GLN A 175 -13.01 -1.80 -6.62
N TYR A 176 -12.23 -2.73 -7.19
CA TYR A 176 -12.76 -3.71 -8.12
C TYR A 176 -13.89 -4.54 -7.49
N CYS A 177 -13.72 -4.93 -6.21
CA CYS A 177 -14.74 -5.66 -5.44
C CYS A 177 -15.88 -4.76 -4.94
N HIS A 178 -15.63 -3.48 -4.67
CA HIS A 178 -16.65 -2.51 -4.30
C HIS A 178 -17.62 -2.26 -5.46
N GLY A 179 -17.11 -2.15 -6.70
CA GLY A 179 -17.93 -1.91 -7.90
C GLY A 179 -18.98 -2.98 -8.23
N ASP A 180 -18.92 -4.15 -7.58
CA ASP A 180 -19.98 -5.18 -7.66
C ASP A 180 -20.49 -5.65 -6.30
N ASN A 181 -20.36 -4.79 -5.27
CA ASN A 181 -20.85 -5.02 -3.90
C ASN A 181 -20.37 -6.34 -3.28
N ALA A 182 -19.15 -6.76 -3.59
CA ALA A 182 -18.63 -8.05 -3.14
C ALA A 182 -17.86 -7.99 -1.82
N LEU A 183 -17.43 -6.82 -1.34
CA LEU A 183 -16.55 -6.68 -0.17
C LEU A 183 -17.04 -7.47 1.05
N GLU A 184 -18.30 -7.32 1.45
CA GLU A 184 -18.84 -8.04 2.61
C GLU A 184 -18.81 -9.56 2.41
N GLY A 185 -19.12 -10.02 1.19
CA GLY A 185 -19.03 -11.43 0.81
C GLY A 185 -17.60 -11.98 0.75
N LEU A 186 -16.60 -11.10 0.73
CA LEU A 186 -15.17 -11.39 0.84
C LEU A 186 -14.63 -11.19 2.27
N GLY A 187 -15.53 -10.92 3.22
CA GLY A 187 -15.21 -10.77 4.63
C GLY A 187 -14.72 -9.39 5.05
N LEU A 188 -14.81 -8.38 4.19
CA LEU A 188 -14.53 -6.98 4.52
C LEU A 188 -15.83 -6.17 4.57
N LYS A 189 -16.16 -5.64 5.74
CA LYS A 189 -17.26 -4.71 5.96
C LYS A 189 -16.66 -3.36 6.37
N LEU A 190 -16.61 -2.45 5.41
CA LEU A 190 -16.19 -1.07 5.65
C LEU A 190 -17.31 -0.31 6.38
N ASP A 191 -16.93 0.75 7.09
CA ASP A 191 -17.89 1.73 7.58
C ASP A 191 -18.23 2.73 6.46
N GLU A 192 -19.23 3.57 6.71
CA GLU A 192 -19.73 4.55 5.72
C GLU A 192 -18.62 5.48 5.24
N GLU A 193 -17.71 5.90 6.14
CA GLU A 193 -16.60 6.80 5.78
C GLU A 193 -15.61 6.12 4.82
N ALA A 194 -15.22 4.87 5.09
CA ALA A 194 -14.33 4.14 4.19
C ALA A 194 -15.00 3.72 2.87
N GLU A 195 -16.32 3.51 2.86
CA GLU A 195 -17.08 3.31 1.61
C GLU A 195 -17.15 4.61 0.78
N ASP A 196 -17.38 5.75 1.44
CA ASP A 196 -17.36 7.07 0.82
C ASP A 196 -15.97 7.39 0.23
N ASP A 197 -14.88 7.03 0.92
CA ASP A 197 -13.52 7.15 0.39
C ASP A 197 -13.31 6.37 -0.92
N LEU A 198 -13.78 5.12 -0.98
CA LEU A 198 -13.71 4.30 -2.21
C LEU A 198 -14.59 4.89 -3.34
N PHE A 199 -15.72 5.49 -2.98
CA PHE A 199 -16.57 6.20 -3.92
C PHE A 199 -15.87 7.47 -4.47
N ASP A 200 -15.29 8.29 -3.60
CA ASP A 200 -14.56 9.51 -3.95
C ASP A 200 -13.38 9.20 -4.88
N ILE A 201 -12.58 8.17 -4.58
CA ILE A 201 -11.48 7.71 -5.44
C ILE A 201 -11.99 7.38 -6.85
N SER A 202 -13.12 6.69 -6.95
CA SER A 202 -13.70 6.35 -8.26
C SER A 202 -14.22 7.56 -9.02
N HIS A 203 -14.87 8.47 -8.30
CA HIS A 203 -15.44 9.67 -8.87
C HIS A 203 -14.36 10.63 -9.39
N ASP A 204 -13.28 10.81 -8.64
CA ASP A 204 -12.16 11.65 -9.03
C ASP A 204 -11.41 11.08 -10.24
N LEU A 205 -11.24 9.76 -10.29
CA LEU A 205 -10.66 9.07 -11.45
C LEU A 205 -11.55 9.15 -12.70
N LEU A 206 -12.87 9.10 -12.53
CA LEU A 206 -13.82 9.33 -13.62
C LEU A 206 -13.77 10.77 -14.13
N ARG A 207 -13.72 11.76 -13.24
CA ARG A 207 -13.54 13.18 -13.62
C ARG A 207 -12.24 13.41 -14.38
N PHE A 208 -11.14 12.81 -13.92
CA PHE A 208 -9.86 12.87 -14.60
C PHE A 208 -9.96 12.28 -16.01
N ARG A 209 -10.63 11.12 -16.17
CA ARG A 209 -10.87 10.49 -17.47
C ARG A 209 -11.66 11.41 -18.42
N LEU A 210 -12.75 11.98 -17.93
CA LEU A 210 -13.64 12.81 -18.74
C LEU A 210 -13.09 14.22 -18.99
N ARG A 211 -11.89 14.53 -18.47
CA ARG A 211 -11.26 15.86 -18.53
C ARG A 211 -12.20 16.98 -18.07
N LEU A 212 -13.10 16.68 -17.13
CA LEU A 212 -14.20 17.58 -16.74
C LEU A 212 -13.77 18.74 -15.83
N ARG A 213 -12.47 19.00 -15.64
CA ARG A 213 -11.94 20.24 -15.04
C ARG A 213 -10.63 20.68 -15.69
N GLN A 214 -10.41 21.99 -15.64
CA GLN A 214 -9.20 22.71 -16.07
C GLN A 214 -7.94 22.14 -15.39
N ALA A 215 -6.86 22.01 -16.16
CA ALA A 215 -5.46 21.80 -15.77
C ALA A 215 -5.19 21.14 -14.38
N GLY A 216 -4.93 19.84 -14.36
CA GLY A 216 -4.03 19.23 -13.35
C GLY A 216 -4.61 18.67 -12.04
N SER A 217 -5.89 18.87 -11.68
CA SER A 217 -6.35 18.54 -10.30
C SER A 217 -6.70 17.06 -10.03
N GLY A 218 -7.15 16.28 -11.03
CA GLY A 218 -7.83 15.01 -10.76
C GLY A 218 -6.99 13.91 -10.08
N LEU A 219 -5.69 13.81 -10.39
CA LEU A 219 -4.80 12.86 -9.71
C LEU A 219 -4.41 13.33 -8.30
N THR A 220 -4.34 14.64 -8.08
CA THR A 220 -4.10 15.22 -6.76
C THR A 220 -5.32 15.01 -5.86
N ASP A 221 -6.53 15.22 -6.38
CA ASP A 221 -7.78 14.94 -5.68
C ASP A 221 -7.88 13.44 -5.32
N THR A 222 -7.59 12.56 -6.27
CA THR A 222 -7.53 11.10 -6.04
C THR A 222 -6.51 10.76 -4.95
N TRP A 223 -5.33 11.40 -4.97
CA TRP A 223 -4.32 11.19 -3.93
C TRP A 223 -4.81 11.62 -2.54
N HIS A 224 -5.50 12.75 -2.40
CA HIS A 224 -6.04 13.17 -1.11
C HIS A 224 -7.05 12.16 -0.56
N SER A 225 -7.93 11.63 -1.41
CA SER A 225 -8.89 10.59 -1.03
C SER A 225 -8.18 9.29 -0.61
N LEU A 226 -7.14 8.89 -1.35
CA LEU A 226 -6.29 7.75 -0.98
C LEU A 226 -5.55 7.96 0.35
N HIS A 227 -4.96 9.14 0.54
CA HIS A 227 -4.22 9.49 1.74
C HIS A 227 -5.14 9.48 2.96
N ARG A 228 -6.33 10.10 2.86
CA ARG A 228 -7.35 10.07 3.92
C ARG A 228 -7.73 8.63 4.28
N MET A 229 -8.05 7.81 3.28
CA MET A 229 -8.39 6.39 3.50
C MET A 229 -7.25 5.63 4.20
N PHE A 230 -5.99 5.83 3.79
CA PHE A 230 -4.84 5.21 4.44
C PHE A 230 -4.67 5.69 5.88
N SER A 231 -4.68 7.00 6.09
CA SER A 231 -4.52 7.64 7.41
C SER A 231 -5.61 7.20 8.40
N THR A 232 -6.86 7.09 7.95
CA THR A 232 -7.99 6.60 8.75
C THR A 232 -7.83 5.11 9.06
N ALA A 233 -7.56 4.28 8.05
CA ALA A 233 -7.38 2.83 8.25
C ALA A 233 -6.20 2.51 9.18
N MET A 234 -5.11 3.29 9.14
CA MET A 234 -3.96 3.08 10.03
C MET A 234 -4.24 3.45 11.49
N ARG A 235 -5.12 4.42 11.74
CA ARG A 235 -5.45 4.93 13.09
C ARG A 235 -6.69 4.29 13.70
N GLN A 236 -7.42 3.47 12.94
CA GLN A 236 -8.65 2.83 13.41
C GLN A 236 -8.36 1.97 14.65
N PRO A 237 -8.94 2.30 15.83
CA PRO A 237 -8.72 1.53 17.04
C PRO A 237 -9.48 0.19 16.97
N GLN A 238 -8.94 -0.83 17.62
CA GLN A 238 -9.54 -2.18 17.63
C GLN A 238 -9.82 -2.71 16.21
N ALA A 239 -8.90 -2.45 15.29
CA ALA A 239 -8.98 -2.90 13.92
C ALA A 239 -8.94 -4.43 13.86
N THR A 240 -9.79 -4.99 13.01
CA THR A 240 -9.86 -6.40 12.64
C THR A 240 -9.82 -6.52 11.13
N ALA A 241 -9.47 -7.68 10.61
CA ALA A 241 -9.57 -7.95 9.18
C ALA A 241 -11.00 -7.84 8.62
N ARG A 242 -12.03 -7.81 9.48
CA ARG A 242 -13.42 -7.62 9.05
C ARG A 242 -13.78 -6.16 8.82
N ASN A 243 -13.16 -5.20 9.51
CA ASN A 243 -13.55 -3.79 9.47
C ASN A 243 -12.43 -2.85 9.04
N ASN A 244 -11.28 -3.37 8.63
CA ASN A 244 -10.11 -2.59 8.27
C ASN A 244 -9.49 -3.10 6.98
N LEU A 245 -9.38 -2.23 5.98
CA LEU A 245 -8.88 -2.56 4.65
C LEU A 245 -7.44 -3.11 4.68
N ILE A 246 -6.57 -2.52 5.50
CA ILE A 246 -5.16 -2.90 5.59
C ILE A 246 -5.01 -4.30 6.20
N LEU A 247 -5.71 -4.58 7.30
CA LEU A 247 -5.69 -5.92 7.90
C LEU A 247 -6.37 -6.98 7.04
N TRP A 248 -7.45 -6.64 6.36
CA TRP A 248 -8.08 -7.53 5.40
C TRP A 248 -7.10 -7.93 4.30
N TRP A 249 -6.43 -6.94 3.71
CA TRP A 249 -5.45 -7.18 2.66
C TRP A 249 -4.29 -8.03 3.16
N MET A 250 -3.72 -7.70 4.33
CA MET A 250 -2.65 -8.52 4.89
C MET A 250 -3.11 -9.93 5.26
N GLY A 251 -4.34 -10.09 5.76
CA GLY A 251 -4.94 -11.39 6.01
C GLY A 251 -5.06 -12.26 4.77
N ILE A 252 -5.37 -11.69 3.60
CA ILE A 252 -5.35 -12.41 2.32
C ILE A 252 -3.95 -12.98 2.04
N HIS A 253 -2.90 -12.19 2.23
CA HIS A 253 -1.52 -12.65 2.01
C HIS A 253 -1.10 -13.73 3.00
N VAL A 254 -1.41 -13.54 4.29
CA VAL A 254 -1.07 -14.54 5.32
C VAL A 254 -1.83 -15.84 5.09
N MET A 255 -3.11 -15.78 4.72
CA MET A 255 -3.93 -16.95 4.36
C MET A 255 -3.35 -17.69 3.14
N SER A 256 -3.01 -16.96 2.08
CA SER A 256 -2.39 -17.53 0.87
C SER A 256 -1.08 -18.24 1.21
N ALA A 257 -0.24 -17.63 2.06
CA ALA A 257 1.02 -18.21 2.48
C ALA A 257 0.86 -19.46 3.37
N ALA A 258 -0.12 -19.45 4.29
CA ALA A 258 -0.39 -20.54 5.23
C ALA A 258 -0.89 -21.82 4.56
N LEU A 259 -1.59 -21.71 3.43
CA LEU A 259 -2.09 -22.85 2.66
C LEU A 259 -0.98 -23.61 1.89
N GLY A 260 0.20 -23.00 1.73
CA GLY A 260 1.40 -23.64 1.18
C GLY A 260 1.42 -23.83 -0.36
N PRO A 261 2.59 -24.21 -0.92
CA PRO A 261 2.76 -24.44 -2.35
C PRO A 261 1.99 -25.69 -2.82
N GLY A 262 1.22 -25.55 -3.91
CA GLY A 262 0.50 -26.66 -4.56
C GLY A 262 -1.02 -26.65 -4.40
N GLN A 263 -1.59 -25.72 -3.63
CA GLN A 263 -3.05 -25.54 -3.49
C GLN A 263 -3.50 -24.12 -3.80
N ASP A 264 -3.42 -23.70 -5.06
CA ASP A 264 -4.07 -22.44 -5.49
C ASP A 264 -3.53 -21.16 -4.83
N ASP A 265 -2.23 -21.11 -4.50
CA ASP A 265 -1.57 -19.89 -4.04
C ASP A 265 -1.39 -18.94 -5.25
N TYR A 266 -2.49 -18.35 -5.74
CA TYR A 266 -2.50 -17.42 -6.88
C TYR A 266 -2.24 -15.96 -6.47
N ILE A 267 -2.15 -15.68 -5.17
CA ILE A 267 -2.07 -14.31 -4.62
C ILE A 267 -0.65 -14.02 -4.12
N THR A 268 -0.04 -14.93 -3.36
CA THR A 268 1.34 -14.75 -2.88
C THR A 268 2.38 -15.45 -3.73
N ARG A 269 2.05 -16.59 -4.37
CA ARG A 269 2.98 -17.36 -5.24
C ARG A 269 2.48 -17.59 -6.66
N GLY A 270 1.35 -16.98 -7.02
CA GLY A 270 0.68 -17.15 -8.30
C GLY A 270 1.42 -16.52 -9.46
N ARG A 271 1.80 -17.33 -10.43
CA ARG A 271 2.29 -16.85 -11.73
C ARG A 271 1.08 -16.45 -12.58
N PHE A 272 0.57 -15.24 -12.42
CA PHE A 272 -0.42 -14.67 -13.33
C PHE A 272 0.25 -13.60 -14.20
N ARG A 273 -0.10 -13.53 -15.49
CA ARG A 273 0.48 -12.50 -16.38
C ARG A 273 0.16 -11.11 -15.84
N GLU A 274 1.19 -10.27 -15.68
CA GLU A 274 1.02 -8.88 -15.23
C GLU A 274 0.39 -8.75 -13.81
N ASN A 275 0.71 -9.70 -12.92
CA ASN A 275 0.39 -9.59 -11.49
C ASN A 275 0.96 -8.26 -10.94
N PRO A 276 0.12 -7.39 -10.35
CA PRO A 276 0.60 -6.14 -9.76
C PRO A 276 1.46 -6.36 -8.51
N ILE A 277 1.37 -7.53 -7.87
CA ILE A 277 2.17 -7.86 -6.70
C ILE A 277 3.45 -8.58 -7.16
N PRO A 278 4.64 -8.13 -6.73
CA PRO A 278 5.89 -8.84 -7.00
C PRO A 278 5.93 -10.19 -6.26
N MET A 279 6.29 -11.23 -6.99
CA MET A 279 6.47 -12.61 -6.52
C MET A 279 7.77 -12.81 -5.73
N ASP A 280 8.74 -11.91 -5.86
CA ASP A 280 9.99 -11.93 -5.10
C ASP A 280 9.87 -11.28 -3.71
N LEU A 281 8.73 -10.64 -3.42
CA LEU A 281 8.41 -10.11 -2.09
C LEU A 281 7.72 -11.21 -1.28
N ASP A 282 8.47 -11.82 -0.36
CA ASP A 282 7.93 -12.79 0.59
C ASP A 282 6.96 -12.12 1.59
N LEU A 283 6.31 -12.94 2.42
CA LEU A 283 5.30 -12.42 3.35
C LEU A 283 5.89 -11.41 4.35
N ARG A 284 7.15 -11.58 4.76
CA ARG A 284 7.87 -10.65 5.64
C ARG A 284 8.13 -9.32 4.92
N GLY A 285 8.62 -9.37 3.67
CA GLY A 285 8.83 -8.20 2.83
C GLY A 285 7.54 -7.44 2.54
N ARG A 286 6.41 -8.14 2.39
CA ARG A 286 5.06 -7.54 2.22
C ARG A 286 4.64 -6.78 3.48
N ALA A 287 4.79 -7.38 4.66
CA ALA A 287 4.53 -6.71 5.93
C ALA A 287 5.43 -5.48 6.12
N ALA A 288 6.74 -5.66 5.87
CA ALA A 288 7.73 -4.58 5.95
C ALA A 288 7.45 -3.43 4.98
N ALA A 289 6.96 -3.70 3.78
CA ALA A 289 6.55 -2.68 2.82
C ALA A 289 5.34 -1.86 3.31
N MET A 290 4.36 -2.53 3.93
CA MET A 290 3.20 -1.87 4.53
C MET A 290 3.63 -1.00 5.71
N THR A 291 4.40 -1.53 6.66
CA THR A 291 4.85 -0.75 7.83
C THR A 291 5.78 0.40 7.43
N TYR A 292 6.63 0.20 6.42
CA TYR A 292 7.51 1.24 5.90
C TYR A 292 6.73 2.46 5.39
N TYR A 293 5.79 2.29 4.46
CA TYR A 293 5.03 3.43 3.93
C TYR A 293 4.03 3.99 4.94
N ALA A 294 3.55 3.19 5.89
CA ALA A 294 2.79 3.71 7.01
C ALA A 294 3.60 4.73 7.83
N LYS A 295 4.92 4.50 8.03
CA LYS A 295 5.81 5.46 8.69
C LYS A 295 6.00 6.73 7.85
N VAL A 296 6.13 6.61 6.53
CA VAL A 296 6.21 7.76 5.61
C VAL A 296 4.95 8.61 5.67
N ILE A 297 3.76 8.00 5.60
CA ILE A 297 2.47 8.70 5.73
C ILE A 297 2.32 9.33 7.11
N THR A 298 2.74 8.65 8.17
CA THR A 298 2.67 9.17 9.55
C THR A 298 3.49 10.45 9.73
N LEU A 299 4.66 10.56 9.07
CA LEU A 299 5.43 11.82 9.08
C LEU A 299 4.67 12.96 8.40
N ASP A 300 4.06 12.68 7.26
CA ASP A 300 3.30 13.68 6.51
C ASP A 300 2.07 14.14 7.29
N ASP A 301 1.32 13.21 7.89
CA ASP A 301 0.19 13.52 8.78
C ASP A 301 0.63 14.37 9.98
N ALA A 302 1.76 14.05 10.62
CA ALA A 302 2.27 14.82 11.75
C ALA A 302 2.63 16.26 11.34
N LEU A 303 3.16 16.46 10.13
CA LEU A 303 3.43 17.79 9.60
C LEU A 303 2.13 18.57 9.30
N HIS A 304 1.10 17.90 8.78
CA HIS A 304 -0.22 18.49 8.57
C HIS A 304 -0.90 18.87 9.89
N GLU A 305 -0.79 18.05 10.92
CA GLU A 305 -1.31 18.37 12.26
C GLU A 305 -0.60 19.59 12.85
N MET A 306 0.72 19.69 12.67
CA MET A 306 1.47 20.87 13.09
C MET A 306 1.05 22.14 12.36
N ALA A 307 0.63 22.07 11.09
CA ALA A 307 0.15 23.23 10.35
C ALA A 307 -1.08 23.91 10.99
N GLY A 308 -1.79 23.23 11.91
CA GLY A 308 -2.83 23.82 12.74
C GLY A 308 -2.34 24.61 13.97
N ALA A 309 -1.03 24.63 14.24
CA ALA A 309 -0.41 25.33 15.37
C ALA A 309 -0.06 26.81 15.05
N GLU A 310 0.63 27.49 15.98
CA GLU A 310 1.06 28.88 15.78
C GLU A 310 1.99 29.02 14.56
N ASN A 311 1.67 29.97 13.67
CA ASN A 311 2.36 30.18 12.40
C ASN A 311 3.89 30.33 12.50
N VAL A 312 4.41 30.86 13.62
CA VAL A 312 5.85 31.05 13.83
C VAL A 312 6.56 29.71 13.98
N LEU A 313 6.01 28.79 14.78
CA LEU A 313 6.57 27.46 15.00
C LEU A 313 6.50 26.61 13.73
N VAL A 314 5.38 26.70 13.00
CA VAL A 314 5.20 26.00 11.72
C VAL A 314 6.25 26.44 10.70
N LYS A 315 6.49 27.76 10.60
CA LYS A 315 7.48 28.29 9.67
C LYS A 315 8.89 27.84 10.00
N GLU A 316 9.28 27.84 11.27
CA GLU A 316 10.60 27.36 11.72
C GLU A 316 10.84 25.90 11.29
N ILE A 317 9.86 25.02 11.52
CA ILE A 317 9.96 23.61 11.09
C ILE A 317 10.02 23.47 9.57
N GLN A 318 9.22 24.24 8.83
CA GLN A 318 9.25 24.20 7.37
C GLN A 318 10.59 24.70 6.82
N ASP A 319 11.14 25.79 7.35
CA ASP A 319 12.43 26.34 6.96
C ASP A 319 13.53 25.30 7.22
N ASP A 320 13.53 24.66 8.39
CA ASP A 320 14.49 23.62 8.75
C ASP A 320 14.36 22.37 7.87
N LEU A 321 13.16 21.87 7.63
CA LEU A 321 12.92 20.71 6.76
C LEU A 321 13.24 21.03 5.29
N ASN A 322 13.18 22.28 4.86
CA ASN A 322 13.53 22.65 3.49
C ASN A 322 15.03 22.97 3.30
N SER A 323 15.81 23.00 4.37
CA SER A 323 17.24 23.30 4.34
C SER A 323 18.16 22.18 3.79
N PRO A 324 17.89 20.87 3.95
CA PRO A 324 18.81 19.83 3.51
C PRO A 324 18.87 19.70 1.98
N ASP A 325 20.08 19.47 1.45
CA ASP A 325 20.28 19.18 0.04
C ASP A 325 19.90 17.72 -0.28
N LEU A 326 18.96 17.54 -1.21
CA LEU A 326 18.51 16.25 -1.73
C LEU A 326 19.00 15.97 -3.15
N SER A 327 19.89 16.78 -3.71
CA SER A 327 20.41 16.61 -5.08
C SER A 327 21.02 15.23 -5.33
N TRP A 328 21.52 14.58 -4.28
CA TRP A 328 22.11 13.24 -4.32
C TRP A 328 21.11 12.10 -4.54
N VAL A 329 19.82 12.33 -4.24
CA VAL A 329 18.76 11.30 -4.31
C VAL A 329 18.59 10.80 -5.75
N ASP A 330 18.74 11.68 -6.73
CA ASP A 330 18.55 11.37 -8.15
C ASP A 330 19.86 10.99 -8.88
N VAL A 331 20.98 10.88 -8.16
CA VAL A 331 22.29 10.55 -8.76
C VAL A 331 22.49 9.04 -8.85
N GLU A 332 22.52 8.49 -10.06
CA GLU A 332 22.84 7.08 -10.29
C GLU A 332 24.23 6.71 -9.76
N GLY A 333 24.32 5.63 -8.97
CA GLY A 333 25.58 5.17 -8.37
C GLY A 333 26.14 6.11 -7.29
N GLY A 334 25.35 7.10 -6.85
CA GLY A 334 25.68 7.97 -5.74
C GLY A 334 25.84 7.22 -4.41
N ARG A 335 26.27 7.95 -3.39
CA ARG A 335 26.26 7.47 -2.01
C ARG A 335 25.35 8.35 -1.18
N ARG A 336 24.53 7.72 -0.32
CA ARG A 336 23.80 8.45 0.71
C ARG A 336 24.82 9.21 1.57
N PRO A 337 24.65 10.53 1.76
CA PRO A 337 25.48 11.30 2.67
C PRO A 337 25.46 10.63 4.05
N VAL A 338 26.61 10.59 4.73
CA VAL A 338 26.64 10.15 6.13
C VAL A 338 25.67 11.05 6.87
N ALA A 339 24.80 10.45 7.70
CA ALA A 339 23.84 11.21 8.50
C ALA A 339 24.61 12.31 9.23
N ASP A 340 24.45 13.55 8.78
CA ASP A 340 25.13 14.66 9.42
C ASP A 340 24.64 14.66 10.85
N SER A 341 25.59 14.58 11.79
CA SER A 341 25.34 14.94 13.16
C SER A 341 25.11 16.45 13.15
N HIS A 342 23.97 16.91 12.65
CA HIS A 342 23.47 18.26 12.86
C HIS A 342 23.27 18.38 14.37
N ALA A 343 24.36 18.69 15.07
CA ALA A 343 24.39 18.93 16.50
C ALA A 343 23.59 20.21 16.76
N GLY A 344 22.26 20.05 16.85
CA GLY A 344 21.30 21.15 16.89
C GLY A 344 19.97 20.85 16.16
N ALA A 345 19.93 19.88 15.25
CA ALA A 345 18.69 19.49 14.59
C ALA A 345 17.73 18.88 15.62
N CYS A 346 16.53 19.43 15.69
CA CYS A 346 15.57 19.20 16.76
C CYS A 346 15.87 19.85 18.13
N SER A 347 16.53 21.01 18.15
CA SER A 347 16.63 21.87 19.34
C SER A 347 15.66 23.06 19.21
N GLY A 348 15.15 23.57 20.34
CA GLY A 348 14.18 24.68 20.35
C GLY A 348 12.74 24.26 20.63
N GLU A 349 11.87 25.26 20.79
CA GLU A 349 10.46 25.08 21.15
C GLU A 349 9.64 24.46 20.01
N ALA A 350 9.85 24.92 18.77
CA ALA A 350 9.15 24.40 17.60
C ALA A 350 9.40 22.91 17.41
N TRP A 351 10.65 22.48 17.49
CA TRP A 351 11.01 21.06 17.39
C TRP A 351 10.54 20.22 18.57
N ALA A 352 10.53 20.77 19.79
CA ALA A 352 9.94 20.06 20.93
C ALA A 352 8.43 19.84 20.74
N ALA A 353 7.72 20.79 20.13
CA ALA A 353 6.32 20.64 19.77
C ALA A 353 6.13 19.61 18.63
N MET A 354 6.90 19.71 17.54
CA MET A 354 6.86 18.78 16.41
C MET A 354 7.14 17.34 16.84
N LEU A 355 8.18 17.11 17.66
CA LEU A 355 8.50 15.77 18.15
C LEU A 355 7.39 15.20 19.05
N ARG A 356 6.65 16.03 19.78
CA ARG A 356 5.51 15.59 20.59
C ARG A 356 4.33 15.17 19.71
N ILE A 357 4.03 15.96 18.67
CA ILE A 357 3.00 15.63 17.67
C ILE A 357 3.38 14.31 16.99
N LEU A 358 4.64 14.18 16.54
CA LEU A 358 5.14 12.97 15.93
C LEU A 358 5.06 11.75 16.86
N ASP A 359 5.45 11.90 18.13
CA ASP A 359 5.35 10.82 19.12
C ASP A 359 3.90 10.38 19.34
N GLY A 360 2.97 11.34 19.37
CA GLY A 360 1.52 11.08 19.41
C GLY A 360 1.06 10.29 18.19
N ALA A 361 1.35 10.78 16.98
CA ALA A 361 0.97 10.14 15.73
C ALA A 361 1.55 8.72 15.59
N VAL A 362 2.83 8.53 15.92
CA VAL A 362 3.48 7.21 15.93
C VAL A 362 2.85 6.28 16.95
N THR A 363 2.54 6.77 18.15
CA THR A 363 1.86 5.99 19.19
C THR A 363 0.47 5.58 18.73
N ASP A 364 -0.29 6.49 18.15
CA ASP A 364 -1.65 6.24 17.69
C ASP A 364 -1.71 5.22 16.55
N VAL A 365 -0.69 5.18 15.70
CA VAL A 365 -0.62 4.23 14.57
C VAL A 365 0.00 2.89 14.97
N PHE A 366 1.10 2.86 15.73
CA PHE A 366 1.92 1.64 15.89
C PHE A 366 1.89 1.02 17.29
N ALA A 367 1.37 1.71 18.32
CA ALA A 367 1.39 1.15 19.67
C ALA A 367 0.41 -0.02 19.82
N LYS A 368 0.88 -1.10 20.44
CA LYS A 368 0.13 -2.34 20.63
C LYS A 368 -1.20 -2.12 21.34
N GLU A 369 -1.23 -1.23 22.32
CA GLU A 369 -2.40 -0.95 23.16
C GLU A 369 -3.55 -0.32 22.37
N LYS A 370 -3.26 0.31 21.23
CA LYS A 370 -4.27 0.92 20.35
C LYS A 370 -5.03 -0.12 19.54
N GLY A 371 -4.43 -1.29 19.33
CA GLY A 371 -5.03 -2.38 18.54
C GLY A 371 -5.33 -1.96 17.10
N THR A 372 -4.51 -1.08 16.52
CA THR A 372 -4.63 -0.64 15.13
C THR A 372 -4.15 -1.69 14.13
N ALA A 373 -4.41 -1.46 12.85
CA ALA A 373 -3.90 -2.30 11.78
C ALA A 373 -2.37 -2.41 11.80
N MET A 374 -1.67 -1.28 11.94
CA MET A 374 -0.20 -1.26 11.92
C MET A 374 0.42 -1.89 13.15
N ALA A 375 -0.18 -1.73 14.33
CA ALA A 375 0.27 -2.45 15.52
C ALA A 375 0.26 -3.98 15.29
N ARG A 376 -0.80 -4.52 14.67
CA ARG A 376 -0.91 -5.97 14.38
C ARG A 376 0.06 -6.46 13.30
N ILE A 377 0.37 -5.63 12.30
CA ILE A 377 1.36 -5.99 11.26
C ILE A 377 2.78 -5.90 11.81
N VAL A 378 3.09 -4.94 12.69
CA VAL A 378 4.38 -4.90 13.39
C VAL A 378 4.55 -6.12 14.32
N GLU A 379 3.49 -6.55 15.02
CA GLU A 379 3.51 -7.81 15.78
C GLU A 379 3.82 -9.01 14.87
N LEU A 380 3.21 -9.06 13.68
CA LEU A 380 3.44 -10.10 12.68
C LEU A 380 4.91 -10.14 12.22
N GLU A 381 5.53 -8.99 11.94
CA GLU A 381 6.97 -8.90 11.63
C GLU A 381 7.83 -9.43 12.80
N GLY A 382 7.48 -9.07 14.03
CA GLY A 382 8.18 -9.52 15.23
C GLY A 382 8.15 -11.03 15.44
N LEU A 383 7.05 -11.70 15.09
CA LEU A 383 6.91 -13.16 15.20
C LEU A 383 7.90 -13.92 14.30
N TRP A 384 8.34 -13.30 13.21
CA TRP A 384 9.21 -13.92 12.20
C TRP A 384 10.70 -13.65 12.38
N ALA A 385 11.08 -12.60 13.10
CA ALA A 385 12.49 -12.31 13.33
C ALA A 385 13.16 -13.26 14.35
N GLY A 386 12.39 -13.95 15.18
CA GLY A 386 12.93 -14.93 16.14
C GLY A 386 13.33 -16.28 15.53
N GLN A 387 13.41 -16.39 14.20
CA GLN A 387 13.67 -17.64 13.46
C GLN A 387 14.94 -17.59 12.58
N GLU A 388 15.73 -16.51 12.67
CA GLU A 388 17.12 -16.47 12.21
C GLU A 388 18.06 -16.93 13.33
#